data_AF-A0A4R2KAY2-F1
#
_entry.id   AF-A0A4R2KAY2-F1
#
_cell.length_a   1.000
_cell.length_b   1.000
_cell.length_c   1.000
_cell.angle_alpha   90.00
_cell.angle_beta   90.00
_cell.angle_gamma   90.00
#
_symmetry.space_group_name_H-M   'P 1'
#
loop_
_entity.id
_entity.type
_entity.pdbx_description
1 polymer ?
#
loop_
_entity_poly.entity_id
_entity_poly.type
_entity_poly.pdbx_seq_one_letter_code
_entity_poly.pdbx_strand_id
1 'polypeptide(L)'
;MSRIIPIITKEDLKNIKNNLSASYILLKDIDLENEEWMPIGSSTTPFTGTLDGNDHSIKNLKITGNTHESRGLFSIAKDSVIKNLTIENINIVSNGKNNMGAFVGNAYGITLENCSVIGEGSIS
;
A
#
# COMPACT_ATOMS: atom_id res chain seq x y z
N MET A 1 5.20 20.88 -13.63
CA MET A 1 5.53 19.47 -13.36
C MET A 1 5.26 19.19 -11.90
N SER A 2 4.41 18.21 -11.60
CA SER A 2 4.32 17.67 -10.23
C SER A 2 5.66 17.03 -9.87
N ARG A 3 6.19 17.37 -8.69
CA ARG A 3 7.43 16.80 -8.17
C ARG A 3 7.18 15.34 -7.78
N ILE A 4 8.01 14.42 -8.28
CA ILE A 4 8.03 13.02 -7.83
C ILE A 4 8.78 12.95 -6.50
N ILE A 5 8.23 12.23 -5.54
CA ILE A 5 8.79 12.07 -4.19
C ILE A 5 9.46 10.69 -4.08
N PRO A 6 10.78 10.62 -3.85
CA PRO A 6 11.48 9.34 -3.73
C PRO A 6 11.17 8.64 -2.39
N ILE A 7 11.07 7.32 -2.43
CA ILE A 7 10.90 6.43 -1.27
C ILE A 7 12.12 5.51 -1.19
N ILE A 8 12.89 5.65 -0.11
CA ILE A 8 14.14 4.90 0.13
C ILE A 8 14.03 4.07 1.42
N THR A 9 13.11 4.44 2.32
CA THR A 9 12.92 3.81 3.61
C THR A 9 11.44 3.48 3.87
N LYS A 10 11.19 2.56 4.81
CA LYS A 10 9.83 2.30 5.30
C LYS A 10 9.16 3.57 5.87
N GLU A 11 9.95 4.50 6.41
CA GLU A 11 9.41 5.77 6.93
C GLU A 11 8.97 6.71 5.80
N ASP A 12 9.70 6.77 4.68
CA ASP A 12 9.26 7.50 3.50
C ASP A 12 7.92 6.97 2.96
N LEU A 13 7.77 5.64 2.96
CA LEU A 13 6.52 4.99 2.58
C LEU A 13 5.37 5.33 3.54
N LYS A 14 5.62 5.29 4.86
CA LYS A 14 4.65 5.72 5.89
C LYS A 14 4.26 7.19 5.71
N ASN A 15 5.17 8.03 5.22
CA ASN A 15 4.94 9.46 4.99
C ASN A 15 4.04 9.79 3.79
N ILE A 16 3.63 8.81 2.97
CA ILE A 16 2.60 9.03 1.95
C ILE A 16 1.31 9.59 2.56
N LYS A 17 0.98 9.20 3.80
CA LYS A 17 -0.19 9.71 4.53
C LYS A 17 -0.23 11.24 4.67
N ASN A 18 0.92 11.92 4.54
CA ASN A 18 1.03 13.37 4.67
C ASN A 18 0.72 14.10 3.35
N ASN A 19 0.68 13.41 2.21
CA ASN A 19 0.33 14.00 0.91
C ASN A 19 -0.25 12.94 -0.05
N LEU A 20 -1.49 12.54 0.20
CA LEU A 20 -2.17 11.44 -0.46
C LEU A 20 -2.42 11.60 -1.98
N SER A 21 -2.18 12.79 -2.54
CA SER A 21 -2.35 13.10 -3.97
C SER A 21 -1.03 13.22 -4.74
N ALA A 22 0.12 13.07 -4.08
CA ALA A 22 1.42 13.20 -4.74
C ALA A 22 1.80 11.96 -5.57
N SER A 23 2.83 12.12 -6.40
CA SER A 23 3.47 11.02 -7.13
C SER A 23 4.71 10.56 -6.39
N TYR A 24 4.81 9.26 -6.16
CA TYR A 24 5.86 8.59 -5.41
C TYR A 24 6.58 7.57 -6.28
N ILE A 25 7.87 7.38 -6.03
CA ILE A 25 8.68 6.36 -6.69
C ILE A 25 9.58 5.64 -5.69
N LEU A 26 9.61 4.30 -5.73
CA LEU A 26 10.59 3.53 -4.98
C LEU A 26 11.96 3.61 -5.65
N LEU A 27 13.01 3.82 -4.87
CA LEU A 27 14.40 3.77 -5.36
C LEU A 27 15.16 2.51 -4.93
N LYS A 28 14.49 1.64 -4.17
CA LYS A 28 14.96 0.33 -3.73
C LYS A 28 13.80 -0.45 -3.15
N ASP A 29 14.03 -1.74 -2.90
CA ASP A 29 13.14 -2.57 -2.11
C ASP A 29 12.95 -2.00 -0.69
N ILE A 30 11.72 -2.08 -0.20
CA ILE A 30 11.32 -1.61 1.13
C ILE A 30 10.85 -2.81 1.95
N ASP A 31 11.62 -3.17 2.97
CA ASP A 31 11.21 -4.18 3.95
C ASP A 31 10.42 -3.50 5.08
N LEU A 32 9.21 -3.99 5.34
CA LEU A 32 8.37 -3.56 6.48
C LEU A 32 8.67 -4.34 7.75
N GLU A 33 9.58 -5.32 7.70
CA GLU A 33 10.14 -6.07 8.81
C GLU A 33 9.08 -6.81 9.65
N ASN A 34 7.93 -7.13 9.05
CA ASN A 34 6.74 -7.64 9.75
C ASN A 34 6.28 -6.72 10.91
N GLU A 35 6.60 -5.42 10.86
CA GLU A 35 5.99 -4.43 11.74
C GLU A 35 4.51 -4.28 11.43
N GLU A 36 3.71 -3.98 12.46
CA GLU A 36 2.29 -3.68 12.26
C GLU A 36 2.14 -2.45 11.37
N TRP A 37 1.57 -2.66 10.18
CA TRP A 37 1.35 -1.62 9.20
C TRP A 37 0.03 -0.89 9.48
N MET A 38 0.07 0.44 9.42
CA MET A 38 -1.13 1.27 9.44
C MET A 38 -1.55 1.57 8.00
N PRO A 39 -2.68 1.01 7.50
CA PRO A 39 -3.13 1.23 6.14
C PRO A 39 -3.27 2.71 5.80
N ILE A 40 -2.82 3.11 4.61
CA ILE A 40 -2.77 4.52 4.19
C ILE A 40 -4.07 4.94 3.50
N GLY A 41 -4.57 6.13 3.82
CA GLY A 41 -5.84 6.65 3.31
C GLY A 41 -7.06 6.17 4.11
N SER A 42 -8.21 6.77 3.85
CA SER A 42 -9.49 6.47 4.52
C SER A 42 -10.68 6.79 3.62
N SER A 43 -11.88 6.51 4.09
CA SER A 43 -13.14 6.85 3.42
C SER A 43 -13.32 8.35 3.20
N THR A 44 -12.79 9.19 4.08
CA THR A 44 -12.87 10.65 4.00
C THR A 44 -11.69 11.27 3.28
N THR A 45 -10.51 10.65 3.34
CA THR A 45 -9.29 11.10 2.66
C THR A 45 -8.60 9.90 1.99
N PRO A 46 -9.08 9.46 0.81
CA PRO A 46 -8.49 8.33 0.09
C PRO A 46 -7.14 8.70 -0.52
N PHE A 47 -6.30 7.69 -0.79
CA PHE A 47 -5.13 7.87 -1.65
C PHE A 47 -5.58 8.12 -3.09
N THR A 48 -5.12 9.22 -3.70
CA THR A 48 -5.48 9.67 -5.05
C THR A 48 -4.25 9.90 -5.93
N GLY A 49 -3.06 9.63 -5.41
CA GLY A 49 -1.79 9.86 -6.06
C GLY A 49 -1.35 8.72 -6.96
N THR A 50 -0.04 8.68 -7.20
CA THR A 50 0.63 7.60 -7.93
C THR A 50 1.70 6.98 -7.07
N LEU A 51 1.75 5.64 -6.99
CA LEU A 51 2.88 4.89 -6.44
C LEU A 51 3.51 4.07 -7.57
N ASP A 52 4.69 4.48 -8.01
CA ASP A 52 5.51 3.73 -8.95
C ASP A 52 6.54 2.89 -8.15
N GLY A 53 6.41 1.58 -8.21
CA GLY A 53 7.36 0.67 -7.59
C GLY A 53 8.70 0.64 -8.30
N ASN A 54 8.80 1.12 -9.54
CA ASN A 54 10.04 1.12 -10.32
C ASN A 54 10.74 -0.25 -10.31
N ASP A 55 9.94 -1.32 -10.46
CA ASP A 55 10.31 -2.73 -10.39
C ASP A 55 10.88 -3.22 -9.05
N HIS A 56 10.75 -2.42 -7.99
CA HIS A 56 11.09 -2.80 -6.62
C HIS A 56 9.92 -3.45 -5.87
N SER A 57 10.26 -4.09 -4.75
CA SER A 57 9.30 -4.77 -3.88
C SER A 57 9.04 -4.02 -2.57
N ILE A 58 7.81 -4.12 -2.06
CA ILE A 58 7.49 -3.91 -0.64
C ILE A 58 7.35 -5.28 0.01
N LYS A 59 8.11 -5.54 1.08
CA LYS A 59 8.22 -6.88 1.68
C LYS A 59 7.59 -6.93 3.06
N ASN A 60 7.13 -8.12 3.44
CA ASN A 60 6.75 -8.48 4.81
C ASN A 60 5.64 -7.58 5.38
N LEU A 61 4.60 -7.33 4.57
CA LEU A 61 3.45 -6.50 4.97
C LEU A 61 2.61 -7.25 6.01
N LYS A 62 2.50 -6.69 7.22
CA LYS A 62 1.69 -7.26 8.31
C LYS A 62 0.59 -6.30 8.76
N ILE A 63 -0.65 -6.77 8.78
CA ILE A 63 -1.81 -6.05 9.31
C ILE A 63 -2.66 -7.03 10.13
N THR A 64 -2.71 -6.87 11.45
CA THR A 64 -3.42 -7.79 12.37
C THR A 64 -4.48 -7.09 13.22
N GLY A 65 -4.48 -5.75 13.27
CA GLY A 65 -5.45 -4.96 14.02
C GLY A 65 -6.88 -5.04 13.47
N ASN A 66 -7.89 -4.96 14.35
CA ASN A 66 -9.31 -4.99 13.99
C ASN A 66 -9.96 -3.61 13.76
N THR A 67 -9.22 -2.53 13.97
CA THR A 67 -9.74 -1.15 13.99
C THR A 67 -9.67 -0.42 12.64
N HIS A 68 -9.19 -1.07 11.58
CA HIS A 68 -9.04 -0.47 10.26
C HIS A 68 -10.32 -0.60 9.43
N GLU A 69 -10.72 0.49 8.77
CA GLU A 69 -11.85 0.53 7.83
C GLU A 69 -11.71 -0.50 6.69
N SER A 70 -10.49 -0.67 6.20
CA SER A 70 -10.10 -1.65 5.18
C SER A 70 -8.62 -1.97 5.35
N ARG A 71 -8.17 -3.13 4.85
CA ARG A 71 -6.78 -3.59 5.02
C ARG A 71 -6.09 -3.77 3.69
N GLY A 72 -4.93 -3.14 3.59
CA GLY A 72 -3.98 -3.24 2.51
C GLY A 72 -2.86 -2.26 2.76
N LEU A 73 -1.89 -2.20 1.85
CA LEU A 73 -0.89 -1.14 1.85
C LEU A 73 -1.59 0.23 1.93
N PHE A 74 -2.64 0.40 1.13
CA PHE A 74 -3.65 1.45 1.27
C PHE A 74 -4.95 0.90 1.86
N SER A 75 -5.54 1.61 2.82
CA SER A 75 -6.89 1.32 3.31
C SER A 75 -7.88 1.55 2.16
N ILE A 76 -7.92 2.78 1.65
CA ILE A 76 -8.81 3.22 0.58
C ILE A 76 -8.04 4.05 -0.43
N ALA A 77 -8.19 3.68 -1.70
CA ALA A 77 -7.63 4.41 -2.82
C ALA A 77 -8.71 4.72 -3.87
N LYS A 78 -8.63 5.89 -4.48
CA LYS A 78 -9.61 6.41 -5.43
C LYS A 78 -8.91 7.14 -6.58
N ASP A 79 -9.29 6.86 -7.81
CA ASP A 79 -8.75 7.51 -9.03
C ASP A 79 -7.21 7.56 -9.05
N SER A 80 -6.57 6.55 -8.45
CA SER A 80 -5.13 6.47 -8.20
C SER A 80 -4.45 5.47 -9.12
N VAL A 81 -3.13 5.58 -9.24
CA VAL A 81 -2.31 4.62 -10.02
C VAL A 81 -1.29 3.95 -9.10
N ILE A 82 -1.24 2.62 -9.10
CA ILE A 82 -0.15 1.86 -8.51
C ILE A 82 0.44 1.01 -9.64
N LYS A 83 1.74 1.09 -9.85
CA LYS A 83 2.38 0.41 -10.97
C LYS A 83 3.79 -0.09 -10.69
N ASN A 84 4.24 -1.07 -11.47
CA ASN A 84 5.60 -1.63 -11.43
C ASN A 84 6.04 -2.03 -10.02
N LEU A 85 5.13 -2.61 -9.25
CA LEU A 85 5.30 -2.85 -7.82
C LEU A 85 4.97 -4.30 -7.49
N THR A 86 5.88 -4.96 -6.79
CA THR A 86 5.65 -6.27 -6.20
C THR A 86 5.44 -6.16 -4.69
N ILE A 87 4.42 -6.83 -4.16
CA ILE A 87 4.31 -7.07 -2.71
C ILE A 87 4.77 -8.51 -2.45
N GLU A 88 5.81 -8.66 -1.64
CA GLU A 88 6.41 -9.96 -1.31
C GLU A 88 6.15 -10.31 0.16
N ASN A 89 5.54 -11.46 0.41
CA ASN A 89 5.13 -11.96 1.73
C ASN A 89 4.12 -11.05 2.44
N ILE A 90 2.94 -11.60 2.71
CA ILE A 90 1.85 -10.84 3.32
C ILE A 90 1.21 -11.57 4.49
N ASN A 91 0.85 -10.82 5.53
CA ASN A 91 0.07 -11.34 6.65
C ASN A 91 -1.02 -10.34 7.03
N ILE A 92 -2.19 -10.47 6.41
CA ILE A 92 -3.34 -9.61 6.68
C ILE A 92 -4.41 -10.45 7.36
N VAL A 93 -4.70 -10.15 8.62
CA VAL A 93 -5.64 -10.90 9.44
C VAL A 93 -6.72 -9.97 9.99
N SER A 94 -7.99 -10.39 9.92
CA SER A 94 -9.09 -9.71 10.60
C SER A 94 -10.10 -10.69 11.17
N ASN A 95 -10.63 -10.38 12.36
CA ASN A 95 -11.77 -11.10 12.94
C ASN A 95 -13.12 -10.46 12.56
N GLY A 96 -13.12 -9.45 11.69
CA GLY A 96 -14.30 -8.65 11.33
C GLY A 96 -14.57 -8.65 9.82
N LYS A 97 -15.78 -8.21 9.44
CA LYS A 97 -16.18 -8.08 8.03
C LYS A 97 -15.62 -6.79 7.42
N ASN A 98 -14.36 -6.83 7.02
CA ASN A 98 -13.67 -5.69 6.41
C ASN A 98 -13.14 -6.07 5.04
N ASN A 99 -13.05 -5.10 4.12
CA ASN A 99 -12.42 -5.35 2.82
C ASN A 99 -10.91 -5.48 2.99
N MET A 100 -10.32 -6.48 2.35
CA MET A 100 -8.91 -6.81 2.47
C MET A 100 -8.31 -7.10 1.10
N GLY A 101 -7.13 -6.53 0.85
CA GLY A 101 -6.34 -6.76 -0.36
C GLY A 101 -4.91 -6.31 -0.13
N ALA A 102 -3.94 -6.94 -0.80
CA ALA A 102 -2.53 -6.63 -0.56
C ALA A 102 -2.19 -5.16 -0.88
N PHE A 103 -2.57 -4.68 -2.07
CA PHE A 103 -2.32 -3.30 -2.50
C PHE A 103 -3.29 -2.31 -1.87
N VAL A 104 -4.59 -2.61 -1.96
CA VAL A 104 -5.65 -1.71 -1.49
C VAL A 104 -6.75 -2.55 -0.85
N GLY A 105 -7.22 -2.14 0.33
CA GLY A 105 -8.36 -2.78 0.97
C GLY A 105 -9.67 -2.46 0.25
N ASN A 106 -9.93 -1.19 -0.10
CA ASN A 106 -11.09 -0.76 -0.87
C ASN A 106 -10.71 0.20 -2.01
N ALA A 107 -11.11 -0.13 -3.24
CA ALA A 107 -10.64 0.53 -4.46
C ALA A 107 -11.79 1.16 -5.26
N TYR A 108 -11.63 2.41 -5.67
CA TYR A 108 -12.60 3.15 -6.48
C TYR A 108 -11.93 3.75 -7.72
N GLY A 109 -12.09 3.13 -8.90
CA GLY A 109 -11.51 3.66 -10.14
C GLY A 109 -9.98 3.67 -10.16
N ILE A 110 -9.33 2.71 -9.49
CA ILE A 110 -7.86 2.63 -9.46
C ILE A 110 -7.31 1.93 -10.70
N THR A 111 -6.07 2.25 -11.06
CA THR A 111 -5.28 1.51 -12.05
C THR A 111 -4.18 0.73 -11.33
N LEU A 112 -4.12 -0.58 -11.56
CA LEU A 112 -2.99 -1.45 -11.22
C LEU A 112 -2.30 -1.87 -12.51
N GLU A 113 -1.03 -1.54 -12.69
CA GLU A 113 -0.26 -1.83 -13.90
C GLU A 113 1.06 -2.53 -13.54
N ASN A 114 1.33 -3.70 -14.09
CA ASN A 114 2.55 -4.47 -13.77
C ASN A 114 2.75 -4.69 -12.25
N CYS A 115 1.65 -5.00 -11.56
CA CYS A 115 1.64 -5.27 -10.13
C CYS A 115 1.51 -6.76 -9.85
N SER A 116 2.24 -7.27 -8.85
CA SER A 116 2.17 -8.67 -8.45
C SER A 116 2.21 -8.83 -6.93
N VAL A 117 1.61 -9.92 -6.45
CA VAL A 117 1.76 -10.39 -5.07
C VAL A 117 2.41 -11.76 -5.14
N ILE A 118 3.53 -11.93 -4.45
CA ILE A 118 4.30 -13.17 -4.45
C ILE A 118 4.70 -13.57 -3.03
N GLY A 119 5.23 -14.79 -2.91
CA GLY A 119 5.74 -15.31 -1.65
C GLY A 119 4.66 -15.98 -0.80
N GLU A 120 4.89 -16.01 0.51
CA GLU A 120 4.07 -16.76 1.46
C GLU A 120 3.13 -15.87 2.27
N GLY A 121 2.17 -16.51 2.94
CA GLY A 121 1.29 -15.88 3.91
C GLY A 121 -0.19 -15.86 3.50
N SER A 122 -1.00 -15.09 4.21
CA SER A 122 -2.47 -15.18 4.10
C SER A 122 -3.16 -13.83 4.21
N ILE A 123 -4.29 -13.74 3.52
CA ILE A 123 -5.35 -12.78 3.80
C ILE A 123 -6.52 -13.60 4.36
N SER A 124 -6.85 -13.41 5.63
CA SER A 124 -7.84 -14.24 6.35
C SER A 124 -8.72 -13.43 7.28
#